data_AF-A0A0N0RSS3-F1
#
_entry.id   AF-A0A0N0RSS3-F1
#
_cell.length_a   1.000
_cell.length_b   1.000
_cell.length_c   1.000
_cell.angle_alpha   90.00
_cell.angle_beta   90.00
_cell.angle_gamma   90.00
#
_symmetry.space_group_name_H-M   'P 1'
#
loop_
_entity.id
_entity.type
_entity.pdbx_description
1 polymer ?
#
loop_
_entity_poly.entity_id
_entity_poly.type
_entity_poly.pdbx_seq_one_letter_code
_entity_poly.pdbx_strand_id
1 'polypeptide(L)'
;MIEHGFKTTPEMSKNFKDMEGNIRYQLGQCQGLVGIMSNEFSLVPKPVAILNRIYSRLDSIFTLFVALRMCRETGLLQHHQEAVYDVLPLRQELVSTVLLDLWMLGQSLITHTRMPQFLPSTRRSLEELIAAIALSYGEILNEESMTTAAWRRTYDGPSVPQRTFKEPLNLDINGHPSSRKSNKTVEGTLYILAEHSILSQVVYSLEALLQLMRYMLGELRVVH
;
A
#
# COMPACT_ATOMS: atom_id res chain seq x y z
N MET A 1 -13.75 4.83 -17.00
CA MET A 1 -12.33 5.22 -17.19
C MET A 1 -11.34 4.34 -16.41
N ILE A 2 -11.75 3.21 -15.80
CA ILE A 2 -10.84 2.33 -15.02
C ILE A 2 -10.40 1.08 -15.82
N GLU A 3 -11.06 0.77 -16.95
CA GLU A 3 -10.76 -0.43 -17.76
C GLU A 3 -9.39 -0.45 -18.45
N HIS A 4 -8.73 0.71 -18.57
CA HIS A 4 -7.35 0.80 -19.11
C HIS A 4 -6.26 0.83 -18.02
N GLY A 5 -6.63 0.86 -16.73
CA GLY A 5 -5.68 1.02 -15.63
C GLY A 5 -4.81 -0.20 -15.31
N PHE A 6 -5.08 -1.36 -15.91
CA PHE A 6 -4.38 -2.61 -15.60
C PHE A 6 -3.34 -3.02 -16.64
N LYS A 7 -3.25 -2.35 -17.81
CA LYS A 7 -2.20 -2.62 -18.78
C LYS A 7 -1.14 -1.54 -18.65
N THR A 8 0.02 -1.90 -18.10
CA THR A 8 1.18 -1.01 -18.12
C THR A 8 1.58 -0.74 -19.55
N THR A 9 1.26 0.45 -20.05
CA THR A 9 1.78 0.91 -21.34
C THR A 9 3.30 1.10 -21.22
N PRO A 10 4.05 0.95 -22.33
CA PRO A 10 5.49 1.20 -22.31
C PRO A 10 5.83 2.63 -21.85
N GLU A 11 4.94 3.59 -22.12
CA GLU A 11 5.04 4.98 -21.65
C GLU A 11 4.92 5.08 -20.12
N MET A 12 3.94 4.40 -19.52
CA MET A 12 3.79 4.37 -18.06
C MET A 12 5.00 3.70 -17.39
N SER A 13 5.50 2.60 -17.94
CA SER A 13 6.70 1.92 -17.43
C SER A 13 7.94 2.83 -17.47
N LYS A 14 8.10 3.61 -18.55
CA LYS A 14 9.16 4.62 -18.66
C LYS A 14 9.01 5.70 -17.58
N ASN A 15 7.81 6.26 -17.42
CA ASN A 15 7.54 7.28 -16.41
C ASN A 15 7.80 6.77 -14.99
N PHE A 16 7.46 5.51 -14.69
CA PHE A 16 7.79 4.89 -13.41
C PHE A 16 9.30 4.78 -13.20
N LYS A 17 10.05 4.32 -14.20
CA LYS A 17 11.53 4.24 -14.12
C LYS A 17 12.18 5.61 -13.90
N ASP A 18 11.70 6.63 -14.62
CA ASP A 18 12.22 8.00 -14.49
C ASP A 18 11.93 8.55 -13.08
N MET A 19 10.73 8.32 -12.55
CA MET A 19 10.34 8.70 -11.19
C MET A 19 11.15 7.95 -10.13
N GLU A 20 11.33 6.64 -10.29
CA GLU A 20 12.15 5.81 -9.40
C GLU A 20 13.61 6.28 -9.38
N GLY A 21 14.16 6.62 -10.55
CA GLY A 21 15.50 7.18 -10.67
C GLY A 21 15.64 8.50 -9.92
N ASN A 22 14.66 9.41 -10.06
CA ASN A 22 14.65 10.68 -9.36
C ASN A 22 14.57 10.51 -7.83
N ILE A 23 13.64 9.67 -7.34
CA ILE A 23 13.50 9.41 -5.90
C ILE A 23 14.78 8.80 -5.33
N ARG A 24 15.37 7.80 -6.01
CA ARG A 24 16.63 7.18 -5.58
C ARG A 24 17.78 8.19 -5.56
N TYR A 25 17.85 9.08 -6.54
CA TYR A 25 18.83 10.17 -6.56
C TYR A 25 18.64 11.13 -5.38
N GLN A 26 17.41 11.55 -5.08
CA GLN A 26 17.11 12.41 -3.93
C GLN A 26 17.46 11.74 -2.60
N LEU A 27 17.11 10.46 -2.43
CA LEU A 27 17.49 9.67 -1.26
C LEU A 27 19.02 9.58 -1.12
N GLY A 28 19.75 9.32 -2.22
CA GLY A 28 21.22 9.32 -2.21
C GLY A 28 21.82 10.66 -1.80
N GLN A 29 21.24 11.78 -2.25
CA GLN A 29 21.64 13.12 -1.80
C GLN A 29 21.38 13.32 -0.30
N CYS A 30 20.22 12.91 0.21
CA CYS A 30 19.93 12.98 1.64
C CYS A 30 20.95 12.20 2.47
N GLN A 31 21.33 11.00 2.04
CA GLN A 31 22.37 10.21 2.71
C GLN A 31 23.73 10.92 2.67
N GLY A 32 24.09 11.51 1.52
CA GLY A 32 25.32 12.30 1.39
C GLY A 32 25.36 13.49 2.35
N LEU A 33 24.27 14.24 2.46
CA LEU A 33 24.14 15.37 3.41
C LEU A 33 24.27 14.91 4.86
N VAL A 34 23.65 13.79 5.23
CA VAL A 34 23.79 13.22 6.58
C VAL A 34 25.23 12.78 6.86
N GLY A 35 25.93 12.23 5.86
CA GLY A 35 27.35 11.88 5.95
C GLY A 35 28.26 13.10 6.11
N ILE A 36 27.94 14.21 5.44
CA ILE A 36 28.66 15.48 5.66
C ILE A 36 28.40 15.98 7.08
N MET A 37 27.14 15.99 7.52
CA MET A 37 26.76 16.39 8.89
C MET A 37 27.45 15.57 9.98
N SER A 38 27.72 14.28 9.76
CA SER A 38 28.43 13.43 10.72
C SER A 38 29.92 13.76 10.82
N ASN A 39 30.51 14.31 9.76
CA ASN A 39 31.93 14.63 9.68
C ASN A 39 32.22 16.07 10.14
N GLU A 40 31.20 16.93 10.18
CA GLU A 40 31.31 18.29 10.69
C GLU A 40 31.48 18.33 12.21
N PHE A 41 32.50 19.03 12.68
CA PHE A 41 32.68 19.33 14.10
C PHE A 41 31.57 20.27 14.58
N SER A 42 30.72 19.80 15.49
CA SER A 42 29.63 20.59 16.06
C SER A 42 29.66 20.55 17.58
N LEU A 43 29.51 21.71 18.20
CA LEU A 43 29.42 21.86 19.66
C LEU A 43 28.09 21.33 20.22
N VAL A 44 27.07 21.19 19.37
CA VAL A 44 25.74 20.68 19.73
C VAL A 44 25.57 19.29 19.13
N PRO A 45 25.10 18.29 19.90
CA PRO A 45 24.85 16.97 19.37
C PRO A 45 23.77 17.03 18.29
N LYS A 46 24.17 16.77 17.04
CA LYS A 46 23.24 16.67 15.90
C LYS A 46 22.50 15.32 15.96
N PRO A 47 21.21 15.24 15.59
CA PRO A 47 20.43 14.00 15.60
C PRO A 47 20.78 13.04 14.44
N VAL A 48 22.06 12.87 14.11
CA VAL A 48 22.56 12.08 12.97
C VAL A 48 22.05 10.64 13.01
N ALA A 49 22.05 10.02 14.20
CA ALA A 49 21.56 8.65 14.36
C ALA A 49 20.07 8.51 14.03
N ILE A 50 19.25 9.51 14.35
CA ILE A 50 17.82 9.49 14.07
C ILE A 50 17.57 9.76 12.58
N LEU A 51 18.30 10.71 11.99
CA LEU A 51 18.25 10.99 10.55
C LEU A 51 18.63 9.77 9.70
N ASN A 52 19.66 9.02 10.09
CA ASN A 52 20.03 7.76 9.43
C ASN A 52 18.92 6.70 9.53
N ARG A 53 18.23 6.60 10.68
CA ARG A 53 17.09 5.69 10.83
C ARG A 53 15.90 6.12 9.97
N ILE A 54 15.60 7.42 9.92
CA ILE A 54 14.56 7.98 9.05
C ILE A 54 14.87 7.67 7.59
N TYR A 55 16.10 7.92 7.15
CA TYR A 55 16.57 7.59 5.80
C TYR A 55 16.38 6.11 5.48
N SER A 56 16.85 5.21 6.36
CA SER A 56 16.70 3.77 6.16
C SER A 56 15.24 3.32 6.04
N ARG A 57 14.33 3.95 6.80
CA ARG A 57 12.88 3.69 6.68
C ARG A 57 12.31 4.21 5.37
N LEU A 58 12.68 5.40 4.92
CA LEU A 58 12.26 5.94 3.62
C LEU A 58 12.74 5.09 2.45
N ASP A 59 14.00 4.64 2.48
CA ASP A 59 14.56 3.76 1.46
C ASP A 59 13.87 2.38 1.44
N SER A 60 13.54 1.84 2.63
CA SER A 60 12.76 0.61 2.75
C SER A 60 11.35 0.77 2.16
N ILE A 61 10.64 1.85 2.50
CA ILE A 61 9.30 2.15 1.97
C ILE A 61 9.34 2.28 0.44
N PHE A 62 10.33 3.03 -0.09
CA PHE A 62 10.51 3.17 -1.52
C PHE A 62 10.75 1.81 -2.21
N THR A 63 11.67 1.00 -1.67
CA THR A 63 11.96 -0.34 -2.20
C THR A 63 10.73 -1.25 -2.17
N LEU A 64 9.90 -1.17 -1.12
CA LEU A 64 8.66 -1.93 -1.01
C LEU A 64 7.61 -1.46 -2.03
N PHE A 65 7.50 -0.16 -2.32
CA PHE A 65 6.62 0.32 -3.39
C PHE A 65 7.07 -0.14 -4.77
N VAL A 66 8.38 -0.15 -5.04
CA VAL A 66 8.94 -0.72 -6.26
C VAL A 66 8.62 -2.21 -6.35
N ALA A 67 8.82 -2.97 -5.26
CA ALA A 67 8.49 -4.39 -5.19
C ALA A 67 6.99 -4.64 -5.43
N LEU A 68 6.12 -3.82 -4.83
CA LEU A 68 4.67 -3.89 -5.03
C LEU A 68 4.29 -3.64 -6.49
N ARG A 69 4.91 -2.64 -7.14
CA ARG A 69 4.73 -2.36 -8.57
C ARG A 69 5.19 -3.54 -9.42
N MET A 70 6.39 -4.07 -9.17
CA MET A 70 6.93 -5.22 -9.90
C MET A 70 6.05 -6.46 -9.74
N CYS A 71 5.53 -6.70 -8.54
CA CYS A 71 4.57 -7.77 -8.26
C CYS A 71 3.31 -7.61 -9.12
N ARG A 72 2.74 -6.39 -9.19
CA ARG A 72 1.59 -6.06 -10.04
C ARG A 72 1.86 -6.19 -11.54
N GLU A 73 3.06 -5.85 -11.99
CA GLU A 73 3.45 -5.92 -13.41
C GLU A 73 3.79 -7.34 -13.87
N THR A 74 4.33 -8.18 -12.99
CA THR A 74 4.88 -9.51 -13.33
C THR A 74 3.90 -10.65 -13.05
N GLY A 75 3.04 -10.52 -12.02
CA GLY A 75 2.34 -11.65 -11.42
C GLY A 75 0.85 -11.75 -11.74
N LEU A 76 0.46 -12.17 -12.95
CA LEU A 76 -0.93 -12.59 -13.25
C LEU A 76 -1.98 -11.45 -13.34
N LEU A 77 -1.88 -10.65 -14.40
CA LEU A 77 -2.92 -9.68 -14.81
C LEU A 77 -4.34 -10.26 -14.81
N GLN A 78 -4.49 -11.55 -15.14
CA GLN A 78 -5.79 -12.21 -15.29
C GLN A 78 -6.46 -12.54 -13.95
N HIS A 79 -5.69 -12.92 -12.93
CA HIS A 79 -6.22 -13.23 -11.59
C HIS A 79 -6.20 -12.04 -10.63
N HIS A 80 -5.33 -11.06 -10.88
CA HIS A 80 -5.31 -9.77 -10.18
C HIS A 80 -6.62 -8.99 -10.38
N GLN A 81 -7.20 -9.02 -11.57
CA GLN A 81 -8.44 -8.28 -11.86
C GLN A 81 -9.59 -8.78 -10.98
N GLU A 82 -9.87 -10.08 -10.99
CA GLU A 82 -10.94 -10.68 -10.16
C GLU A 82 -10.71 -10.43 -8.67
N ALA A 83 -9.48 -10.61 -8.17
CA ALA A 83 -9.18 -10.44 -6.75
C ALA A 83 -9.16 -8.97 -6.26
N VAL A 84 -8.90 -8.01 -7.14
CA VAL A 84 -8.78 -6.59 -6.76
C VAL A 84 -10.10 -5.84 -6.86
N TYR A 85 -10.99 -6.20 -7.80
CA TYR A 85 -12.27 -5.49 -7.96
C TYR A 85 -13.19 -5.62 -6.74
N ASP A 86 -13.19 -6.78 -6.08
CA ASP A 86 -14.03 -7.04 -4.91
C ASP A 86 -13.67 -6.14 -3.72
N VAL A 87 -12.39 -5.80 -3.59
CA VAL A 87 -11.85 -5.10 -2.41
C VAL A 87 -11.22 -3.74 -2.78
N LEU A 88 -11.54 -3.23 -3.98
CA LEU A 88 -11.08 -1.95 -4.49
C LEU A 88 -11.32 -0.76 -3.54
N PRO A 89 -12.51 -0.57 -2.93
CA PRO A 89 -12.74 0.57 -2.04
C PRO A 89 -11.81 0.58 -0.82
N LEU A 90 -11.60 -0.58 -0.18
CA LEU A 90 -10.69 -0.68 0.98
C LEU A 90 -9.23 -0.48 0.57
N ARG A 91 -8.84 -0.93 -0.63
CA ARG A 91 -7.51 -0.65 -1.18
C ARG A 91 -7.30 0.84 -1.43
N GLN A 92 -8.30 1.53 -1.96
CA GLN A 92 -8.25 2.97 -2.16
C GLN A 92 -8.14 3.72 -0.83
N GLU A 93 -8.87 3.29 0.20
CA GLU A 93 -8.75 3.84 1.55
C GLU A 93 -7.35 3.63 2.13
N LEU A 94 -6.79 2.43 2.03
CA LEU A 94 -5.42 2.15 2.47
C LEU A 94 -4.40 3.05 1.74
N VAL A 95 -4.52 3.20 0.42
CA VAL A 95 -3.65 4.10 -0.35
C VAL A 95 -3.82 5.55 0.12
N SER A 96 -5.06 5.98 0.38
CA SER A 96 -5.34 7.34 0.83
C SER A 96 -4.72 7.63 2.20
N THR A 97 -4.82 6.70 3.15
CA THR A 97 -4.23 6.84 4.48
C THR A 97 -2.69 6.87 4.41
N VAL A 98 -2.08 6.02 3.58
CA VAL A 98 -0.62 6.02 3.35
C VAL A 98 -0.14 7.35 2.74
N LEU A 99 -0.86 7.89 1.76
CA LEU A 99 -0.54 9.18 1.14
C LEU A 99 -0.65 10.34 2.14
N LEU A 100 -1.69 10.34 2.97
CA LEU A 100 -1.86 11.35 4.01
C LEU A 100 -0.73 11.29 5.03
N ASP A 101 -0.34 10.11 5.50
CA ASP A 101 0.77 9.94 6.42
C ASP A 101 2.09 10.47 5.83
N LEU A 102 2.42 10.09 4.59
CA LEU A 102 3.62 10.57 3.90
C LEU A 102 3.60 12.08 3.66
N TRP A 103 2.45 12.65 3.31
CA TRP A 103 2.29 14.08 3.12
C TRP A 103 2.46 14.85 4.43
N MET A 104 1.79 14.40 5.50
CA MET A 104 1.90 15.00 6.84
C MET A 104 3.34 14.93 7.36
N LEU A 105 4.03 13.81 7.13
CA LEU A 105 5.45 13.65 7.43
C LEU A 105 6.31 14.69 6.70
N GLY A 106 6.07 14.88 5.40
CA GLY A 106 6.76 15.88 4.60
C GLY A 106 6.51 17.30 5.11
N GLN A 107 5.25 17.65 5.41
CA GLN A 107 4.90 18.96 5.94
C GLN A 107 5.52 19.23 7.30
N SER A 108 5.51 18.23 8.18
CA SER A 108 6.12 18.33 9.51
C SER A 108 7.64 18.52 9.44
N LEU A 109 8.32 17.84 8.50
CA LEU A 109 9.74 18.05 8.23
C LEU A 109 10.05 19.47 7.71
N ILE A 110 9.25 19.97 6.76
CA ILE A 110 9.47 21.29 6.14
C ILE A 110 9.21 22.41 7.14
N THR A 111 8.13 22.31 7.90
CA THR A 111 7.68 23.38 8.81
C THR A 111 8.29 23.27 10.21
N HIS A 112 8.99 22.17 10.50
CA HIS A 112 9.44 21.81 11.85
C HIS A 112 8.33 21.86 12.90
N THR A 113 7.08 21.66 12.47
CA THR A 113 5.92 21.66 13.36
C THR A 113 5.64 20.27 13.90
N ARG A 114 5.05 20.25 15.08
CA ARG A 114 4.56 19.02 15.71
C ARG A 114 3.57 18.30 14.82
N MET A 115 3.65 16.98 14.80
CA MET A 115 2.70 16.14 14.10
C MET A 115 1.31 16.25 14.77
N PRO A 116 0.23 16.14 13.99
CA PRO A 116 -1.09 16.07 14.57
C PRO A 116 -1.20 14.84 15.49
N GLN A 117 -1.89 15.03 16.61
CA GLN A 117 -2.14 13.98 17.58
C GLN A 117 -2.92 12.80 16.96
N PHE A 118 -3.82 13.12 16.03
CA PHE A 118 -4.63 12.15 15.31
C PHE A 118 -4.17 12.09 13.85
N LEU A 119 -3.57 10.96 13.49
CA LEU A 119 -3.30 10.59 12.11
C LEU A 119 -4.30 9.51 11.68
N PRO A 120 -4.65 9.44 10.40
CA PRO A 120 -5.44 8.32 9.89
C PRO A 120 -4.71 7.00 10.19
N SER A 121 -5.45 6.00 10.67
CA SER A 121 -4.83 4.72 11.03
C SER A 121 -4.62 3.87 9.78
N THR A 122 -3.44 3.96 9.19
CA THR A 122 -3.00 3.08 8.08
C THR A 122 -3.06 1.60 8.46
N ARG A 123 -2.74 1.27 9.72
CA ARG A 123 -2.88 -0.08 10.26
C ARG A 123 -4.32 -0.58 10.29
N ARG A 124 -5.26 0.25 10.73
CA ARG A 124 -6.68 -0.13 10.73
C ARG A 124 -7.17 -0.41 9.31
N SER A 125 -6.85 0.47 8.34
CA SER A 125 -7.22 0.26 6.95
C SER A 125 -6.61 -1.02 6.36
N LEU A 126 -5.40 -1.40 6.79
CA LEU A 126 -4.77 -2.67 6.40
C LEU A 126 -5.49 -3.87 7.04
N GLU A 127 -5.81 -3.80 8.33
CA GLU A 127 -6.52 -4.88 9.04
C GLU A 127 -7.91 -5.13 8.43
N GLU A 128 -8.63 -4.07 8.07
CA GLU A 128 -9.92 -4.15 7.38
C GLU A 128 -9.76 -4.76 5.97
N LEU A 129 -8.71 -4.37 5.23
CA LEU A 129 -8.38 -4.96 3.93
C LEU A 129 -8.08 -6.47 4.05
N ILE A 130 -7.26 -6.86 5.03
CA ILE A 130 -6.90 -8.26 5.29
C ILE A 130 -8.13 -9.07 5.68
N ALA A 131 -9.00 -8.54 6.54
CA ALA A 131 -10.22 -9.22 6.96
C ALA A 131 -11.17 -9.46 5.78
N ALA A 132 -11.35 -8.46 4.91
CA ALA A 132 -12.17 -8.58 3.71
C ALA A 132 -11.60 -9.63 2.74
N ILE A 133 -10.27 -9.64 2.54
CA ILE A 133 -9.62 -10.62 1.67
C ILE A 133 -9.72 -12.02 2.28
N ALA A 134 -9.37 -12.20 3.55
CA ALA A 134 -9.49 -13.49 4.24
C ALA A 134 -10.90 -14.09 4.13
N LEU A 135 -11.95 -13.28 4.25
CA LEU A 135 -13.33 -13.75 4.10
C LEU A 135 -13.69 -14.09 2.65
N SER A 136 -13.30 -13.27 1.68
CA SER A 136 -13.48 -13.60 0.25
C SER A 136 -12.78 -14.91 -0.17
N TYR A 137 -11.79 -15.38 0.60
CA TYR A 137 -11.10 -16.65 0.38
C TYR A 137 -11.65 -17.77 1.27
N GLY A 138 -12.10 -17.46 2.49
CA GLY A 138 -12.74 -18.41 3.42
C GLY A 138 -14.13 -18.84 2.99
N GLU A 139 -14.94 -17.92 2.43
CA GLU A 139 -16.25 -18.18 1.80
C GLU A 139 -16.14 -19.11 0.58
N ILE A 140 -14.93 -19.33 0.05
CA ILE A 140 -14.69 -20.20 -1.11
C ILE A 140 -14.27 -21.61 -0.68
N LEU A 141 -13.71 -21.75 0.53
CA LEU A 141 -13.35 -23.04 1.12
C LEU A 141 -14.53 -23.69 1.88
N ASN A 142 -15.48 -22.88 2.36
CA ASN A 142 -16.72 -23.35 2.99
C ASN A 142 -17.92 -23.07 2.05
N GLU A 143 -18.61 -24.12 1.58
CA GLU A 143 -19.72 -24.07 0.61
C GLU A 143 -21.01 -23.33 1.09
N GLU A 144 -21.00 -22.68 2.24
CA GLU A 144 -22.18 -21.97 2.76
C GLU A 144 -22.02 -20.45 2.66
N SER A 145 -22.84 -19.87 1.78
CA SER A 145 -22.90 -18.47 1.41
C SER A 145 -23.02 -17.50 2.60
N MET A 146 -21.95 -16.77 2.89
CA MET A 146 -22.08 -15.35 3.19
C MET A 146 -21.60 -14.57 1.95
N THR A 147 -22.28 -13.48 1.65
CA THR A 147 -21.95 -12.64 0.50
C THR A 147 -21.14 -11.46 1.02
N THR A 148 -20.17 -11.00 0.22
CA THR A 148 -19.41 -9.73 0.33
C THR A 148 -20.26 -8.47 0.64
N ALA A 149 -21.58 -8.59 0.73
CA ALA A 149 -22.52 -7.61 1.25
C ALA A 149 -22.37 -7.32 2.75
N ALA A 150 -21.76 -8.21 3.55
CA ALA A 150 -21.59 -7.98 5.00
C ALA A 150 -20.62 -6.82 5.31
N TRP A 151 -19.45 -6.76 4.64
CA TRP A 151 -18.47 -5.68 4.82
C TRP A 151 -18.92 -4.34 4.23
N ARG A 152 -19.77 -4.37 3.20
CA ARG A 152 -20.41 -3.17 2.66
C ARG A 152 -21.29 -2.44 3.68
N ARG A 153 -21.72 -3.10 4.76
CA ARG A 153 -22.49 -2.46 5.85
C ARG A 153 -21.62 -1.83 6.92
N THR A 154 -20.37 -2.27 7.06
CA THR A 154 -19.42 -1.74 8.06
C THR A 154 -18.54 -0.62 7.50
N TYR A 155 -18.39 -0.53 6.18
CA TYR A 155 -17.69 0.57 5.53
C TYR A 155 -18.62 1.79 5.41
N ASP A 156 -18.32 2.84 6.18
CA ASP A 156 -19.09 4.09 6.23
C ASP A 156 -18.61 5.14 5.19
N GLY A 157 -17.78 4.72 4.23
CA GLY A 157 -17.21 5.58 3.21
C GLY A 157 -18.07 5.70 1.95
N PRO A 158 -17.78 6.68 1.07
CA PRO A 158 -18.56 6.89 -0.16
C PRO A 158 -18.53 5.64 -1.04
N SER A 159 -19.71 5.05 -1.26
CA SER A 159 -19.85 3.87 -2.10
C SER A 159 -19.52 4.23 -3.55
N VAL A 160 -18.38 3.77 -4.06
CA VAL A 160 -18.14 3.79 -5.50
C VAL A 160 -19.09 2.79 -6.13
N PRO A 161 -19.95 3.17 -7.10
CA PRO A 161 -20.78 2.21 -7.81
C PRO A 161 -19.86 1.23 -8.55
N GLN A 162 -19.69 0.03 -7.99
CA GLN A 162 -19.16 -1.11 -8.73
C GLN A 162 -20.11 -1.32 -9.89
N ARG A 163 -19.69 -0.95 -11.11
CA ARG A 163 -20.32 -1.47 -12.31
C ARG A 163 -20.17 -2.99 -12.21
N THR A 164 -21.25 -3.68 -11.88
CA THR A 164 -21.38 -5.11 -12.09
C THR A 164 -20.97 -5.36 -13.52
N PHE A 165 -19.77 -5.91 -13.71
CA PHE A 165 -19.38 -6.48 -14.98
C PHE A 165 -20.41 -7.58 -15.21
N LYS A 166 -21.41 -7.33 -16.06
CA LYS A 166 -22.13 -8.43 -16.68
C LYS A 166 -21.08 -9.08 -17.56
N GLU A 167 -20.39 -10.09 -17.05
CA GLU A 167 -19.64 -11.00 -17.89
C GLU A 167 -20.54 -11.37 -19.08
N PRO A 168 -20.03 -11.34 -20.32
CA PRO A 168 -20.81 -11.89 -21.42
C PRO A 168 -21.19 -13.32 -21.04
N LEU A 169 -22.49 -13.59 -20.96
CA LEU A 169 -23.04 -14.92 -20.77
C LEU A 169 -22.43 -15.82 -21.86
N ASN A 170 -21.37 -16.55 -21.52
CA ASN A 170 -20.90 -17.66 -22.33
C ASN A 170 -21.91 -18.79 -22.16
N LEU A 171 -22.92 -18.76 -23.00
CA LEU A 171 -23.82 -19.89 -23.20
C LEU A 171 -23.00 -21.01 -23.84
N ASP A 172 -22.97 -22.17 -23.18
CA ASP A 172 -22.55 -23.40 -23.85
C ASP A 172 -23.51 -23.70 -25.02
N ILE A 173 -23.10 -24.56 -25.94
CA ILE A 173 -23.87 -24.99 -27.13
C ILE A 173 -25.31 -25.46 -26.80
N ASN A 174 -25.57 -25.81 -25.53
CA ASN A 174 -26.87 -26.27 -25.01
C ASN A 174 -27.62 -25.27 -24.11
N GLY A 175 -27.21 -23.99 -24.06
CA GLY A 175 -28.01 -22.93 -23.40
C GLY A 175 -28.06 -22.96 -21.87
N HIS A 176 -27.24 -23.77 -21.20
CA HIS A 176 -27.09 -23.73 -19.74
C HIS A 176 -26.05 -22.67 -19.32
N PRO A 177 -26.25 -22.00 -18.17
CA PRO A 177 -25.22 -21.13 -17.61
C PRO A 177 -24.00 -22.00 -17.27
N SER A 178 -22.92 -21.84 -18.02
CA SER A 178 -21.64 -22.42 -17.66
C SER A 178 -21.23 -21.78 -16.34
N SER A 179 -21.39 -22.50 -15.23
CA SER A 179 -20.79 -22.13 -13.95
C SER A 179 -19.29 -22.24 -14.14
N ARG A 180 -18.68 -21.17 -14.67
CA ARG A 180 -17.24 -21.03 -14.69
C ARG A 180 -16.84 -20.75 -13.25
N LYS A 181 -16.78 -21.81 -12.44
CA LYS A 181 -16.12 -21.79 -11.14
C LYS A 181 -14.72 -21.29 -11.42
N SER A 182 -14.42 -20.06 -11.02
CA SER A 182 -13.05 -19.52 -11.06
C SER A 182 -12.24 -20.45 -10.17
N ASN A 183 -11.57 -21.43 -10.79
CA ASN A 183 -10.59 -22.27 -10.13
C ASN A 183 -9.46 -21.32 -9.75
N LYS A 184 -9.57 -20.68 -8.58
CA LYS A 184 -8.52 -19.83 -8.03
C LYS A 184 -7.26 -20.67 -7.97
N THR A 185 -6.35 -20.43 -8.90
CA THR A 185 -5.09 -21.14 -9.05
C THR A 185 -4.22 -20.86 -7.82
N VAL A 186 -3.40 -21.84 -7.44
CA VAL A 186 -2.38 -21.69 -6.37
C VAL A 186 -1.54 -20.42 -6.58
N GLU A 187 -1.31 -20.05 -7.82
CA GLU A 187 -0.63 -18.82 -8.24
C GLU A 187 -1.35 -17.53 -7.79
N GLY A 188 -2.69 -17.49 -7.86
CA GLY A 188 -3.49 -16.35 -7.37
C GLY A 188 -3.44 -16.21 -5.86
N THR A 189 -3.44 -17.34 -5.12
CA THR A 189 -3.26 -17.32 -3.66
C THR A 189 -1.85 -16.85 -3.25
N LEU A 190 -0.82 -17.28 -3.99
CA LEU A 190 0.56 -16.87 -3.75
C LEU A 190 0.76 -15.37 -4.02
N TYR A 191 0.15 -14.86 -5.08
CA TYR A 191 0.15 -13.43 -5.39
C TYR A 191 -0.41 -12.59 -4.25
N ILE A 192 -1.56 -13.00 -3.71
CA ILE A 192 -2.23 -12.27 -2.62
C ILE A 192 -1.41 -12.32 -1.35
N LEU A 193 -0.85 -13.48 -1.02
CA LEU A 193 0.04 -13.61 0.13
C LEU A 193 1.26 -12.68 0.00
N ALA A 194 1.89 -12.64 -1.18
CA ALA A 194 3.01 -11.77 -1.46
C ALA A 194 2.61 -10.29 -1.34
N GLU A 195 1.47 -9.90 -1.93
CA GLU A 195 0.96 -8.55 -1.83
C GLU A 195 0.68 -8.16 -0.37
N HIS A 196 0.09 -9.05 0.42
CA HIS A 196 -0.20 -8.82 1.84
C HIS A 196 1.08 -8.63 2.64
N SER A 197 2.07 -9.49 2.42
CA SER A 197 3.37 -9.38 3.07
C SER A 197 4.02 -8.03 2.77
N ILE A 198 3.98 -7.59 1.52
CA ILE A 198 4.55 -6.30 1.11
C ILE A 198 3.78 -5.14 1.74
N LEU A 199 2.45 -5.13 1.66
CA LEU A 199 1.62 -4.07 2.24
C LEU A 199 1.77 -3.98 3.76
N SER A 200 1.82 -5.12 4.45
CA SER A 200 2.08 -5.16 5.90
C SER A 200 3.44 -4.58 6.24
N GLN A 201 4.47 -4.86 5.45
CA GLN A 201 5.80 -4.32 5.67
C GLN A 201 5.89 -2.82 5.39
N VAL A 202 5.12 -2.32 4.40
CA VAL A 202 4.97 -0.88 4.12
C VAL A 202 4.37 -0.17 5.33
N VAL A 203 3.23 -0.65 5.83
CA VAL A 203 2.53 -0.06 6.98
C VAL A 203 3.43 -0.08 8.22
N TYR A 204 4.11 -1.20 8.50
CA TYR A 204 5.04 -1.28 9.62
C TYR A 204 6.20 -0.27 9.50
N SER A 205 6.77 -0.12 8.30
CA SER A 205 7.86 0.82 8.06
C SER A 205 7.39 2.28 8.19
N LEU A 206 6.15 2.56 7.79
CA LEU A 206 5.51 3.86 7.90
C LEU A 206 5.21 4.22 9.37
N GLU A 207 4.66 3.30 10.16
CA GLU A 207 4.45 3.49 11.60
C GLU A 207 5.77 3.78 12.33
N ALA A 208 6.82 3.01 12.03
CA ALA A 208 8.13 3.23 12.60
C ALA A 208 8.69 4.61 12.20
N LEU A 209 8.46 5.04 10.96
CA LEU A 209 8.86 6.37 10.49
C LEU A 209 8.10 7.49 11.23
N LEU A 210 6.78 7.34 11.41
CA LEU A 210 5.96 8.28 12.19
C LEU A 210 6.45 8.39 13.64
N GLN A 211 6.83 7.27 14.27
CA GLN A 211 7.37 7.27 15.63
C GLN A 211 8.73 7.98 15.72
N LEU A 212 9.63 7.72 14.76
CA LEU A 212 10.93 8.42 14.69
C LEU A 212 10.75 9.93 14.50
N MET A 213 9.75 10.33 13.74
CA MET A 213 9.43 11.73 13.48
C MET A 213 8.85 12.44 14.70
N ARG A 214 7.92 11.81 15.43
CA ARG A 214 7.46 12.27 16.75
C ARG A 214 8.61 12.42 17.75
N TYR A 215 9.57 11.50 17.71
CA TYR A 215 10.75 11.57 18.57
C TYR A 215 11.66 12.75 18.20
N MET A 216 11.93 12.99 16.91
CA MET A 216 12.73 14.15 16.48
C MET A 216 12.10 15.49 16.83
N LEU A 217 10.77 15.59 16.76
CA LEU A 217 10.03 16.83 17.06
C LEU A 217 9.80 17.03 18.57
N GLY A 218 10.29 16.11 19.41
CA GLY A 218 10.24 16.22 20.87
C GLY A 218 8.86 15.91 21.48
N GLU A 219 7.97 15.25 20.75
CA GLU A 219 6.65 14.83 21.26
C GLU A 219 6.73 13.56 22.11
N LEU A 220 7.64 12.64 21.76
CA LEU A 220 7.91 11.43 22.55
C LEU A 220 9.07 11.70 23.51
N ARG A 221 8.75 12.10 24.75
CA ARG A 221 9.71 11.99 25.87
C ARG A 221 9.71 10.53 26.34
N VAL A 222 10.87 9.89 26.35
CA VAL A 222 11.06 8.61 27.03
C VAL A 222 10.75 8.83 28.50
N VAL A 223 9.65 8.24 28.99
CA VAL A 223 9.48 8.00 30.42
C VAL A 223 10.47 6.89 30.74
N HIS A 224 11.56 7.27 31.39
CA HIS A 224 12.57 6.35 31.93
C HIS A 224 11.97 5.50 33.05
#